data_AF-A0A218QUE5-F1
#
_entry.id   AF-A0A218QUE5-F1
#
_cell.length_a   1.000
_cell.length_b   1.000
_cell.length_c   1.000
_cell.angle_alpha   90.00
_cell.angle_beta   90.00
_cell.angle_gamma   90.00
#
_symmetry.space_group_name_H-M   'P 1'
#
loop_
_entity.id
_entity.type
_entity.pdbx_description
1 polymer ?
#
loop_
_entity_poly.entity_id
_entity_poly.type
_entity_poly.pdbx_seq_one_letter_code
_entity_poly.pdbx_strand_id
1 'polypeptide(L)'
;MSNRYKRKELIEQWDNALLTLQDLGWQISFESVTYPESIQPVWVLPENKNTEGPRRPKGWLNIWLEAKVIIKPTEKIQEKLEAINAPALPVSKPKSDPEPKLKTVLTESKDSHPNKQRITAVEDSQKLIPGWALEEALKLRGWTKSHLAERLGLQKSLPGKWINGTRKIQPLHLKRLWEWLTPELNEVMSD
;
A
#
# COMPACT_ATOMS: atom_id res chain seq x y z
N MET A 1 -17.28 15.55 -19.00
CA MET A 1 -16.21 14.53 -19.00
C MET A 1 -16.75 13.22 -19.59
N SER A 2 -16.10 12.67 -20.63
CA SER A 2 -16.55 11.44 -21.29
C SER A 2 -16.39 10.22 -20.37
N ASN A 3 -17.38 9.33 -20.36
CA ASN A 3 -17.40 8.08 -19.58
C ASN A 3 -16.13 7.21 -19.81
N ARG A 4 -15.48 7.36 -20.97
CA ARG A 4 -14.19 6.72 -21.26
C ARG A 4 -13.04 7.15 -20.34
N TYR A 5 -12.97 8.45 -19.99
CA TYR A 5 -11.91 8.95 -19.11
C TYR A 5 -12.07 8.42 -17.68
N LYS A 6 -13.30 8.45 -17.15
CA LYS A 6 -13.60 7.93 -15.80
C LYS A 6 -13.25 6.45 -15.65
N ARG A 7 -13.53 5.63 -16.67
CA ARG A 7 -13.17 4.20 -16.66
C ARG A 7 -11.66 3.98 -16.67
N LYS A 8 -10.93 4.81 -17.42
CA LYS A 8 -9.46 4.71 -17.50
C LYS A 8 -8.85 5.05 -16.14
N GLU A 9 -9.28 6.16 -15.55
CA GLU A 9 -8.82 6.63 -14.24
C GLU A 9 -9.12 5.61 -13.13
N LEU A 10 -10.33 5.04 -13.10
CA LEU A 10 -10.70 4.02 -12.11
C LEU A 10 -9.76 2.80 -12.14
N ILE A 11 -9.32 2.40 -13.33
CA ILE A 11 -8.48 1.21 -13.49
C ILE A 11 -7.04 1.52 -13.23
N GLU A 12 -6.57 2.68 -13.67
CA GLU A 12 -5.25 3.16 -13.24
C GLU A 12 -5.20 3.22 -11.71
N GLN A 13 -6.24 3.71 -11.04
CA GLN A 13 -6.32 3.75 -9.59
C GLN A 13 -6.32 2.35 -8.96
N TRP A 14 -7.10 1.42 -9.50
CA TRP A 14 -7.13 0.04 -9.02
C TRP A 14 -5.80 -0.70 -9.24
N ASP A 15 -5.22 -0.61 -10.43
CA ASP A 15 -3.93 -1.23 -10.78
C ASP A 15 -2.83 -0.67 -9.88
N ASN A 16 -2.87 0.64 -9.58
CA ASN A 16 -1.95 1.28 -8.64
C ASN A 16 -2.18 0.84 -7.18
N ALA A 17 -3.43 0.56 -6.79
CA ALA A 17 -3.76 0.06 -5.46
C ALA A 17 -3.30 -1.39 -5.26
N LEU A 18 -3.52 -2.26 -6.25
CA LEU A 18 -3.00 -3.63 -6.22
C LEU A 18 -1.46 -3.63 -6.23
N LEU A 19 -0.84 -2.80 -7.07
CA LEU A 19 0.62 -2.66 -7.07
C LEU A 19 1.15 -2.18 -5.69
N THR A 20 0.43 -1.29 -5.02
CA THR A 20 0.76 -0.86 -3.64
C THR A 20 0.77 -2.04 -2.68
N LEU A 21 -0.26 -2.87 -2.72
CA LEU A 21 -0.36 -4.01 -1.84
C LEU A 21 0.82 -4.95 -2.08
N GLN A 22 1.19 -5.19 -3.33
CA GLN A 22 2.37 -5.98 -3.66
C GLN A 22 3.68 -5.34 -3.15
N ASP A 23 3.86 -4.02 -3.33
CA ASP A 23 5.02 -3.25 -2.82
C ASP A 23 5.14 -3.36 -1.29
N LEU A 24 4.01 -3.37 -0.58
CA LEU A 24 3.94 -3.57 0.87
C LEU A 24 4.22 -5.01 1.30
N GLY A 25 4.40 -5.93 0.34
CA GLY A 25 4.66 -7.33 0.58
C GLY A 25 3.40 -8.18 0.72
N TRP A 26 2.25 -7.75 0.22
CA TRP A 26 1.08 -8.62 0.13
C TRP A 26 1.18 -9.54 -1.08
N GLN A 27 0.74 -10.79 -0.91
CA GLN A 27 0.58 -11.73 -2.01
C GLN A 27 -0.78 -11.52 -2.66
N ILE A 28 -0.78 -11.30 -3.97
CA ILE A 28 -2.00 -11.05 -4.75
C ILE A 28 -2.14 -12.19 -5.74
N SER A 29 -3.30 -12.84 -5.75
CA SER A 29 -3.65 -13.91 -6.69
C SER A 29 -4.93 -13.55 -7.42
N PHE A 30 -4.93 -13.77 -8.74
CA PHE A 30 -6.05 -13.48 -9.62
C PHE A 30 -6.72 -14.79 -10.01
N GLU A 31 -8.05 -14.85 -9.84
CA GLU A 31 -8.81 -16.01 -10.26
C GLU A 31 -9.04 -15.95 -11.77
N SER A 32 -8.39 -16.82 -12.55
CA SER A 32 -8.43 -16.77 -14.03
C SER A 32 -9.84 -16.92 -14.62
N VAL A 33 -10.78 -17.49 -13.86
CA VAL A 33 -12.18 -17.68 -14.26
C VAL A 33 -12.95 -16.36 -14.26
N THR A 34 -12.76 -15.52 -13.23
CA THR A 34 -13.48 -14.25 -13.06
C THR A 34 -12.64 -13.05 -13.49
N TYR A 35 -11.32 -13.19 -13.50
CA TYR A 35 -10.34 -12.16 -13.84
C TYR A 35 -9.37 -12.68 -14.93
N PRO A 36 -9.79 -12.70 -16.21
CA PRO A 36 -8.94 -13.20 -17.29
C PRO A 36 -7.73 -12.30 -17.56
N GLU A 37 -6.65 -12.89 -18.08
CA GLU A 37 -5.38 -12.22 -18.41
C GLU A 37 -5.56 -10.96 -19.28
N SER A 38 -6.60 -10.92 -20.11
CA SER A 38 -6.89 -9.80 -21.02
C SER A 38 -7.30 -8.50 -20.33
N ILE A 39 -7.70 -8.56 -19.05
CA ILE A 39 -8.08 -7.38 -18.25
C ILE A 39 -7.20 -7.19 -17.02
N GLN A 40 -6.25 -8.10 -16.76
CA GLN A 40 -5.33 -8.02 -15.64
C GLN A 40 -4.36 -6.85 -15.77
N PRO A 41 -3.80 -6.35 -14.65
CA PRO A 41 -2.80 -5.30 -14.68
C PRO A 41 -1.54 -5.74 -15.45
N VAL A 42 -0.94 -4.81 -16.21
CA VAL A 42 0.24 -5.07 -17.05
C VAL A 42 1.42 -5.65 -16.26
N TRP A 43 1.58 -5.25 -15.00
CA TRP A 43 2.67 -5.73 -14.14
C TRP A 43 2.51 -7.18 -13.67
N VAL A 44 1.31 -7.76 -13.79
CA VAL A 44 1.04 -9.18 -13.48
C VAL A 44 1.43 -10.08 -14.65
N LEU A 45 1.36 -9.55 -15.88
CA LEU A 45 1.60 -10.32 -17.09
C LEU A 45 3.11 -10.52 -17.31
N PRO A 46 3.52 -11.72 -17.77
CA PRO A 46 4.92 -12.00 -18.08
C PRO A 46 5.42 -11.11 -19.22
N GLU A 47 6.69 -10.68 -19.16
CA GLU A 47 7.32 -9.71 -20.08
C GLU A 47 7.12 -10.02 -21.57
N ASN A 48 7.01 -11.30 -21.95
CA ASN A 48 6.74 -11.74 -23.32
C ASN A 48 5.35 -11.40 -23.86
N LYS A 49 4.39 -11.00 -23.01
CA LYS A 49 3.04 -10.59 -23.41
C LYS A 49 2.83 -9.07 -23.33
N ASN A 50 3.86 -8.29 -23.00
CA ASN A 50 3.77 -6.84 -22.78
C ASN A 50 3.79 -6.00 -24.07
N THR A 51 3.90 -6.63 -25.25
CA THR A 51 4.24 -5.90 -26.48
C THR A 51 3.08 -5.10 -27.08
N GLU A 52 1.82 -5.50 -26.86
CA GLU A 52 0.66 -4.69 -27.18
C GLU A 52 -0.43 -5.04 -26.16
N GLY A 53 -0.79 -4.11 -25.29
CA GLY A 53 -1.82 -4.36 -24.27
C GLY A 53 -3.06 -4.94 -24.96
N PRO A 54 -3.49 -6.18 -24.63
CA PRO A 54 -4.56 -6.83 -25.36
C PRO A 54 -5.77 -5.90 -25.39
N ARG A 55 -6.26 -5.59 -26.59
CA ARG A 55 -7.44 -4.73 -26.75
C ARG A 55 -8.54 -5.30 -25.88
N ARG A 56 -8.92 -4.55 -24.84
CA ARG A 56 -9.88 -5.04 -23.85
C ARG A 56 -11.19 -5.39 -24.57
N PRO A 57 -11.71 -6.61 -24.39
CA PRO A 57 -12.87 -7.11 -25.15
C PRO A 57 -14.13 -6.29 -24.86
N LYS A 58 -15.09 -6.21 -25.78
CA LYS A 58 -16.37 -5.52 -25.49
C LYS A 58 -17.03 -6.12 -24.23
N GLY A 59 -17.50 -5.26 -23.32
CA GLY A 59 -18.10 -5.69 -22.05
C GLY A 59 -17.10 -5.96 -20.92
N TRP A 60 -15.78 -5.79 -21.16
CA TRP A 60 -14.73 -6.05 -20.17
C TRP A 60 -14.93 -5.36 -18.82
N LEU A 61 -15.58 -4.19 -18.77
CA LEU A 61 -15.78 -3.45 -17.52
C LEU A 61 -16.66 -4.22 -16.54
N ASN A 62 -17.70 -4.90 -17.02
CA ASN A 62 -18.58 -5.69 -16.15
C ASN A 62 -17.84 -6.91 -15.60
N ILE A 63 -17.06 -7.59 -16.47
CA ILE A 63 -16.19 -8.69 -16.07
C ILE A 63 -15.19 -8.22 -15.01
N TRP A 64 -14.58 -7.05 -15.21
CA TRP A 64 -13.63 -6.46 -14.26
C TRP A 64 -14.28 -6.08 -12.92
N LEU A 65 -15.54 -5.64 -12.91
CA LEU A 65 -16.28 -5.34 -11.68
C LEU A 65 -16.69 -6.61 -10.91
N GLU A 66 -16.92 -7.71 -11.61
CA GLU A 66 -17.25 -9.02 -11.03
C GLU A 66 -16.00 -9.84 -10.68
N ALA A 67 -14.84 -9.41 -11.16
CA ALA A 67 -13.58 -10.10 -10.99
C ALA A 67 -13.19 -10.20 -9.51
N LYS A 68 -12.76 -11.40 -9.09
CA LYS A 68 -12.30 -11.64 -7.72
C LYS A 68 -10.78 -11.60 -7.66
N VAL A 69 -10.29 -10.89 -6.65
CA VAL A 69 -8.86 -10.82 -6.31
C VAL A 69 -8.67 -11.34 -4.89
N ILE A 70 -7.72 -12.26 -4.73
CA ILE A 70 -7.37 -12.83 -3.43
C ILE A 70 -6.10 -12.12 -2.96
N ILE A 71 -6.18 -11.44 -1.81
CA ILE A 71 -5.07 -10.73 -1.19
C ILE A 71 -4.71 -11.47 0.11
N LYS A 72 -3.51 -12.04 0.17
CA LYS A 72 -2.99 -12.76 1.34
C LYS A 72 -1.83 -11.99 1.97
N PRO A 73 -1.76 -11.94 3.31
CA PRO A 73 -0.57 -11.42 3.99
C PRO A 73 0.61 -12.37 3.75
N THR A 74 1.79 -11.82 3.51
CA THR A 74 3.04 -12.60 3.53
C THR A 74 3.47 -12.85 4.98
N GLU A 75 4.32 -13.86 5.23
CA GLU A 75 4.88 -14.21 6.55
C GLU A 75 5.30 -12.99 7.40
N LYS A 76 6.00 -12.01 6.81
CA LYS A 76 6.43 -10.77 7.50
C LYS A 76 5.28 -9.86 7.94
N ILE A 77 4.17 -9.88 7.20
CA ILE A 77 2.95 -9.12 7.54
C ILE A 77 2.12 -9.94 8.52
N GLN A 78 2.07 -11.26 8.34
CA GLN A 78 1.38 -12.18 9.24
C GLN A 78 1.96 -12.09 10.66
N GLU A 79 3.28 -12.06 10.82
CA GLU A 79 3.93 -11.86 12.12
C GLU A 79 3.54 -10.52 12.76
N LYS A 80 3.43 -9.44 11.97
CA LYS A 80 2.98 -8.13 12.47
C LYS A 80 1.49 -8.10 12.80
N LEU A 81 0.66 -8.79 12.02
CA LEU A 81 -0.77 -8.92 12.28
C LEU A 81 -1.03 -9.80 13.49
N GLU A 82 -0.24 -10.84 13.71
CA GLU A 82 -0.26 -11.68 14.91
C GLU A 82 0.26 -10.93 16.13
N ALA A 83 1.25 -10.04 16.00
CA ALA A 83 1.67 -9.18 17.09
C ALA A 83 0.59 -8.15 17.50
N ILE A 84 -0.25 -7.71 16.56
CA ILE A 84 -1.35 -6.76 16.82
C ILE A 84 -2.62 -7.47 17.31
N ASN A 85 -2.92 -8.64 16.74
CA ASN A 85 -4.08 -9.46 17.12
C ASN A 85 -3.75 -10.48 18.22
N ALA A 86 -2.51 -10.51 18.70
CA ALA A 86 -2.15 -11.24 19.89
C ALA A 86 -3.12 -10.78 20.99
N PRO A 87 -3.99 -11.66 21.51
CA PRO A 87 -4.75 -11.32 22.70
C PRO A 87 -3.71 -10.94 23.74
N ALA A 88 -3.90 -9.78 24.38
CA ALA A 88 -3.02 -9.29 25.44
C ALA A 88 -2.73 -10.45 26.40
N LEU A 89 -1.59 -11.11 26.23
CA LEU A 89 -1.18 -12.15 27.15
C LEU A 89 -0.95 -11.41 28.47
N PRO A 90 -1.54 -11.92 29.57
CA PRO A 90 -1.52 -11.23 30.84
C PRO A 90 -0.07 -11.04 31.24
N VAL A 91 0.27 -9.78 31.55
CA VAL A 91 1.52 -9.40 32.21
C VAL A 91 1.77 -10.38 33.36
N SER A 92 2.75 -11.26 33.17
CA SER A 92 3.25 -12.13 34.21
C SER A 92 3.89 -11.25 35.29
N LYS A 93 3.12 -10.95 36.33
CA LYS A 93 3.65 -10.47 37.62
C LYS A 93 4.61 -11.54 38.19
N PRO A 94 5.74 -11.15 38.81
CA PRO A 94 6.55 -12.09 39.57
C PRO A 94 5.80 -12.57 40.82
N LYS A 95 5.84 -13.90 41.05
CA LYS A 95 5.37 -14.65 42.25
C LYS A 95 5.83 -13.95 43.56
N SER A 96 5.04 -13.82 44.63
CA SER A 96 4.46 -14.87 45.48
C SER A 96 3.43 -14.36 46.52
N ASP A 97 2.27 -15.06 46.61
CA ASP A 97 1.23 -15.34 47.67
C ASP A 97 1.07 -14.55 49.01
N PRO A 98 -0.09 -14.67 49.74
CA PRO A 98 -1.45 -15.14 49.38
C PRO A 98 -2.64 -14.21 49.79
N GLU A 99 -3.80 -14.49 49.16
CA GLU A 99 -5.25 -14.15 49.34
C GLU A 99 -5.84 -13.56 50.67
N PRO A 100 -7.15 -13.19 50.80
CA PRO A 100 -8.29 -13.27 49.83
C PRO A 100 -9.29 -12.06 49.80
N LYS A 101 -10.18 -12.03 48.78
CA LYS A 101 -11.68 -11.95 48.87
C LYS A 101 -12.37 -11.31 47.65
N LEU A 102 -12.90 -12.19 46.80
CA LEU A 102 -14.27 -12.27 46.22
C LEU A 102 -15.11 -11.00 45.92
N LYS A 103 -15.57 -10.88 44.66
CA LYS A 103 -16.98 -10.75 44.16
C LYS A 103 -16.94 -10.33 42.68
N THR A 104 -17.24 -11.21 41.71
CA THR A 104 -18.57 -11.54 41.13
C THR A 104 -19.32 -10.30 40.63
N VAL A 105 -19.50 -10.16 39.30
CA VAL A 105 -20.79 -10.01 38.59
C VAL A 105 -20.54 -10.20 37.07
N LEU A 106 -21.16 -11.25 36.51
CA LEU A 106 -21.48 -11.39 35.09
C LEU A 106 -22.59 -10.40 34.71
N THR A 107 -22.60 -9.89 33.48
CA THR A 107 -23.86 -9.79 32.73
C THR A 107 -23.61 -9.70 31.22
N GLU A 108 -24.47 -10.40 30.50
CA GLU A 108 -24.43 -10.77 29.09
C GLU A 108 -25.04 -9.71 28.15
N SER A 109 -24.76 -9.96 26.86
CA SER A 109 -25.72 -9.95 25.74
C SER A 109 -25.98 -8.66 24.92
N LYS A 110 -25.58 -8.82 23.65
CA LYS A 110 -26.35 -8.64 22.41
C LYS A 110 -26.54 -7.27 21.73
N ASP A 111 -26.11 -7.32 20.47
CA ASP A 111 -26.71 -6.79 19.24
C ASP A 111 -26.56 -5.31 18.83
N SER A 112 -26.39 -5.19 17.50
CA SER A 112 -26.48 -4.01 16.62
C SER A 112 -25.22 -3.16 16.38
N HIS A 113 -24.63 -3.37 15.20
CA HIS A 113 -24.14 -2.26 14.35
C HIS A 113 -25.34 -1.36 13.97
N PRO A 114 -25.21 -0.04 13.70
CA PRO A 114 -24.06 0.57 13.02
C PRO A 114 -23.68 1.99 13.51
N ASN A 115 -22.40 2.39 13.47
CA ASN A 115 -22.12 3.79 13.13
C ASN A 115 -20.69 4.05 12.60
N LYS A 116 -20.71 4.85 11.56
CA LYS A 116 -19.65 5.53 10.84
C LYS A 116 -19.12 6.66 11.73
N GLN A 117 -17.86 6.59 12.16
CA GLN A 117 -17.04 7.73 12.58
C GLN A 117 -15.58 7.23 12.70
N ARG A 118 -14.70 7.64 11.78
CA ARG A 118 -13.82 8.81 11.95
C ARG A 118 -12.61 8.46 12.82
N ILE A 119 -11.51 8.06 12.15
CA ILE A 119 -10.16 8.29 12.67
C ILE A 119 -9.39 9.06 11.59
N THR A 120 -9.71 10.34 11.51
CA THR A 120 -8.79 11.40 11.06
C THR A 120 -8.28 12.06 12.32
N ALA A 121 -7.00 11.89 12.65
CA ALA A 121 -6.15 12.80 13.44
C ALA A 121 -4.98 12.02 14.07
N VAL A 122 -3.97 11.72 13.26
CA VAL A 122 -2.58 11.96 13.67
C VAL A 122 -1.95 12.68 12.48
N GLU A 123 -2.05 14.00 12.52
CA GLU A 123 -1.31 14.92 11.67
C GLU A 123 0.17 14.78 12.01
N ASP A 124 0.83 13.82 11.37
CA ASP A 124 2.26 13.90 11.22
C ASP A 124 2.50 14.79 10.00
N SER A 125 3.13 15.94 10.22
CA SER A 125 3.42 16.97 9.23
C SER A 125 4.46 16.45 8.23
N GLN A 126 4.10 15.42 7.49
CA GLN A 126 4.96 14.77 6.52
C GLN A 126 5.08 15.70 5.31
N LYS A 127 6.13 16.51 5.35
CA LYS A 127 6.62 17.39 4.30
C LYS A 127 6.55 16.62 2.97
N LEU A 128 5.58 16.97 2.13
CA LEU A 128 5.40 16.34 0.82
C LEU A 128 6.65 16.61 -0.02
N ILE A 129 7.22 15.56 -0.60
CA ILE A 129 8.33 15.70 -1.54
C ILE A 129 7.73 15.83 -2.95
N PRO A 130 7.78 17.02 -3.59
CA PRO A 130 7.35 17.15 -4.97
C PRO A 130 8.29 16.39 -5.90
N GLY A 131 7.76 15.91 -7.03
CA GLY A 131 8.50 15.04 -7.95
C GLY A 131 9.79 15.66 -8.50
N TRP A 132 9.79 16.97 -8.76
CA TRP A 132 10.97 17.71 -9.20
C TRP A 132 12.06 17.74 -8.11
N ALA A 133 11.70 18.02 -6.85
CA ALA A 133 12.65 18.07 -5.75
C ALA A 133 13.27 16.69 -5.47
N LEU A 134 12.48 15.62 -5.63
CA LEU A 134 13.00 14.26 -5.55
C LEU A 134 14.04 13.99 -6.64
N GLU A 135 13.80 14.43 -7.88
CA GLU A 135 14.74 14.22 -8.98
C GLU A 135 16.05 14.97 -8.77
N GLU A 136 15.99 16.19 -8.27
CA GLU A 136 17.16 17.03 -8.03
C GLU A 136 17.96 16.55 -6.82
N ALA A 137 17.29 16.14 -5.73
CA ALA A 137 17.95 15.50 -4.58
C ALA A 137 18.65 14.20 -4.97
N LEU A 138 18.07 13.40 -5.87
CA LEU A 138 18.73 12.20 -6.41
C LEU A 138 19.96 12.54 -7.24
N LYS A 139 19.92 13.60 -8.06
CA LYS A 139 21.07 14.06 -8.84
C LYS A 139 22.21 14.54 -7.95
N LEU A 140 21.91 15.36 -6.94
CA LEU A 140 22.91 15.86 -5.98
C LEU A 140 23.63 14.71 -5.26
N ARG A 141 22.88 13.67 -4.92
CA ARG A 141 23.45 12.47 -4.28
C ARG A 141 24.14 11.50 -5.25
N GLY A 142 24.01 11.70 -6.56
CA GLY A 142 24.50 10.77 -7.58
C GLY A 142 23.71 9.45 -7.65
N TRP A 143 22.46 9.44 -7.18
CA TRP A 143 21.59 8.26 -7.24
C TRP A 143 20.76 8.24 -8.52
N THR A 144 20.67 7.06 -9.14
CA THR A 144 19.74 6.85 -10.26
C THR A 144 18.36 6.45 -9.76
N LYS A 145 17.33 6.64 -10.60
CA LYS A 145 15.95 6.17 -10.32
C LYS A 145 15.92 4.67 -10.03
N SER A 146 16.71 3.88 -10.76
CA SER A 146 16.84 2.45 -10.52
C SER A 146 17.52 2.12 -9.20
N HIS A 147 18.56 2.87 -8.82
CA HIS A 147 19.22 2.71 -7.51
C HIS A 147 18.23 2.98 -6.36
N LEU A 148 17.41 4.03 -6.49
CA LEU A 148 16.38 4.31 -5.49
C LEU A 148 15.34 3.18 -5.38
N ALA A 149 14.90 2.63 -6.52
CA ALA A 149 13.96 1.52 -6.54
C ALA A 149 14.54 0.28 -5.85
N GLU A 150 15.78 -0.08 -6.20
CA GLU A 150 16.49 -1.22 -5.61
C GLU A 150 16.64 -1.07 -4.10
N ARG A 151 17.06 0.11 -3.65
CA ARG A 151 17.24 0.41 -2.22
C ARG A 151 15.94 0.37 -1.43
N LEU A 152 14.82 0.72 -2.06
CA LEU A 152 13.49 0.62 -1.45
C LEU A 152 12.87 -0.77 -1.56
N GLY A 153 13.45 -1.68 -2.35
CA GLY A 153 12.85 -2.97 -2.69
C GLY A 153 11.62 -2.84 -3.60
N LEU A 154 11.58 -1.80 -4.43
CA LEU A 154 10.46 -1.46 -5.30
C LEU A 154 10.81 -1.70 -6.77
N GLN A 155 9.80 -1.71 -7.64
CA GLN A 155 10.04 -1.80 -9.08
C GLN A 155 10.75 -0.56 -9.63
N LYS A 156 11.64 -0.78 -10.61
CA LYS A 156 12.46 0.26 -11.27
C LYS A 156 11.66 1.42 -11.88
N SER A 157 10.41 1.17 -12.27
CA SER A 157 9.52 2.17 -12.87
C SER A 157 8.90 3.13 -11.84
N LEU A 158 8.91 2.77 -10.56
CA LEU A 158 8.14 3.46 -9.53
C LEU A 158 8.68 4.86 -9.19
N PRO A 159 10.00 5.06 -9.04
CA PRO A 159 10.55 6.40 -8.83
C PRO A 159 10.28 7.34 -10.01
N GLY A 160 10.22 6.81 -11.23
CA GLY A 160 9.82 7.58 -12.41
C GLY A 160 8.38 8.10 -12.31
N LYS A 161 7.45 7.27 -11.84
CA LYS A 161 6.04 7.66 -11.62
C LYS A 161 5.88 8.69 -10.50
N TRP A 162 6.75 8.66 -9.49
CA TRP A 162 6.77 9.68 -8.43
C TRP A 162 7.26 11.04 -8.95
N ILE A 163 8.37 11.04 -9.69
CA ILE A 163 8.96 12.25 -10.27
C ILE A 163 7.99 12.92 -11.25
N ASN A 164 7.35 12.12 -12.11
CA ASN A 164 6.39 12.62 -13.09
C ASN A 164 5.03 13.01 -12.48
N GLY A 165 4.86 12.89 -11.15
CA GLY A 165 3.61 13.20 -10.45
C GLY A 165 2.45 12.25 -10.77
N THR A 166 2.69 11.20 -11.56
CA THR A 166 1.68 10.21 -11.95
C THR A 166 1.26 9.34 -10.76
N ARG A 167 2.11 9.24 -9.73
CA ARG A 167 1.82 8.54 -8.48
C ARG A 167 2.31 9.34 -7.28
N LYS A 168 1.49 9.40 -6.22
CA LYS A 168 1.92 9.95 -4.93
C LYS A 168 2.88 8.99 -4.23
N ILE A 169 3.91 9.57 -3.60
CA ILE A 169 4.83 8.83 -2.73
C ILE A 169 4.06 8.42 -1.48
N GLN A 170 4.18 7.15 -1.09
CA GLN A 170 3.49 6.65 0.09
C GLN A 170 4.20 7.08 1.37
N PRO A 171 3.48 7.28 2.49
CA PRO A 171 4.07 7.69 3.77
C PRO A 171 5.27 6.84 4.20
N LEU A 172 5.20 5.52 3.99
CA LEU A 172 6.29 4.60 4.30
C LEU A 172 7.58 4.92 3.54
N HIS A 173 7.46 5.19 2.24
CA HIS A 173 8.60 5.54 1.39
C HIS A 173 9.04 6.97 1.63
N LEU A 174 8.09 7.88 1.90
CA LEU A 174 8.37 9.27 2.18
C LEU A 174 9.20 9.41 3.46
N LYS A 175 8.92 8.63 4.50
CA LYS A 175 9.75 8.55 5.70
C LYS A 175 11.18 8.13 5.38
N ARG A 176 11.36 7.04 4.63
CA ARG A 176 12.70 6.56 4.21
C ARG A 176 13.44 7.56 3.32
N LEU A 177 12.70 8.20 2.41
CA LEU A 177 13.24 9.21 1.51
C LEU A 177 13.72 10.43 2.30
N TRP A 178 12.95 10.90 3.27
CA TRP A 178 13.43 11.93 4.19
C TRP A 178 14.64 11.44 4.98
N GLU A 179 14.59 10.28 5.63
CA GLU A 179 15.73 9.72 6.39
C GLU A 179 17.03 9.67 5.55
N TRP A 180 16.92 9.37 4.26
CA TRP A 180 18.09 9.30 3.39
C TRP A 180 18.46 10.66 2.82
N LEU A 181 17.53 11.35 2.18
CA LEU A 181 17.75 12.54 1.35
C LEU A 181 17.48 13.86 2.08
N THR A 182 17.40 13.87 3.42
CA THR A 182 17.16 15.09 4.21
C THR A 182 18.07 16.26 3.79
N PRO A 183 19.42 16.10 3.69
CA PRO A 183 20.27 17.25 3.39
C PRO A 183 19.99 17.79 1.98
N GLU A 184 19.90 16.92 0.97
CA GLU A 184 19.68 17.32 -0.41
C GLU A 184 18.26 17.88 -0.64
N LEU A 185 17.25 17.32 0.02
CA LEU A 185 15.87 17.83 -0.06
C LEU A 185 15.72 19.19 0.61
N ASN A 186 16.41 19.43 1.72
CA ASN A 186 16.37 20.75 2.36
C ASN A 186 17.11 21.80 1.53
N GLU A 187 18.21 21.43 0.87
CA GLU A 187 18.93 22.30 -0.06
C GLU A 187 18.02 22.70 -1.24
N VAL A 188 17.42 21.72 -1.91
CA VAL A 188 16.57 21.94 -3.09
C VAL A 188 15.26 22.67 -2.76
N MET A 189 14.71 22.49 -1.55
CA MET A 189 13.43 23.11 -1.16
C MET A 189 13.60 24.46 -0.44
N SER A 190 14.83 24.93 -0.21
CA SER A 190 15.09 26.23 0.42
C SER A 190 15.43 27.35 -0.57
N ASP A 191 15.65 27.01 -1.85
CA ASP A 191 15.76 27.95 -2.98
C ASP A 191 14.39 28.32 -3.57
#